data_AF-A0A0Q8NMW7-F1
#
_entry.id   AF-A0A0Q8NMW7-F1
#
_cell.length_a   1.000
_cell.length_b   1.000
_cell.length_c   1.000
_cell.angle_alpha   90.00
_cell.angle_beta   90.00
_cell.angle_gamma   90.00
#
_symmetry.space_group_name_H-M   'P 1'
#
loop_
_entity.id
_entity.type
_entity.pdbx_description
1 polymer ?
#
loop_
_entity_poly.entity_id
_entity_poly.type
_entity_poly.pdbx_seq_one_letter_code
_entity_poly.pdbx_strand_id
1 'polypeptide(L)'
;MIKKSILFSLITISFLSCERECKLVPIPSNIFQLENLKKEYVFYSNIETISAKIIDRYEYYEKTSFKSPTNIRDCEHYKSYELDFKGEKILVSVRKYVSDSLELDVLAFGNCINLPSEKKIPEKELLLHKLYTFERDSDCDSSNSIIKKVILKGYLITSITTSENKTWIAK
;
A
#
# COMPACT_ATOMS: atom_id res chain seq x y z
N MET A 1 41.31 35.52 -33.48
CA MET A 1 40.99 35.61 -32.04
C MET A 1 39.67 34.91 -31.75
N ILE A 2 39.63 33.58 -31.67
CA ILE A 2 38.44 32.83 -31.22
C ILE A 2 38.97 31.57 -30.55
N LYS A 3 39.07 31.53 -29.21
CA LYS A 3 39.43 30.30 -28.48
C LYS A 3 39.18 30.33 -26.96
N LYS A 4 38.32 31.22 -26.45
CA LYS A 4 38.03 31.30 -25.00
C LYS A 4 36.58 31.08 -24.58
N SER A 5 35.63 30.92 -25.51
CA SER A 5 34.20 30.87 -25.13
C SER A 5 33.60 29.47 -25.00
N ILE A 6 34.31 28.40 -25.39
CA ILE A 6 33.75 27.03 -25.40
C ILE A 6 34.00 26.31 -24.07
N LEU A 7 34.99 26.74 -23.29
CA LEU A 7 35.35 26.06 -22.04
C LEU A 7 34.36 26.34 -20.89
N PHE A 8 33.62 27.45 -20.94
CA PHE A 8 32.65 27.80 -19.89
C PHE A 8 31.31 27.06 -20.02
N SER A 9 31.01 26.46 -21.17
CA SER A 9 29.73 25.76 -21.40
C SER A 9 29.76 24.27 -21.05
N LEU A 10 30.94 23.67 -20.83
CA LEU A 10 31.05 22.26 -20.41
C LEU A 10 30.93 22.06 -18.90
N ILE A 11 31.22 23.09 -18.09
CA ILE A 11 31.24 22.98 -16.62
C ILE A 11 29.82 23.10 -16.02
N THR A 12 28.88 23.75 -16.71
CA THR A 12 27.48 23.86 -16.25
C THR A 12 26.65 22.61 -16.52
N ILE A 13 27.07 21.73 -17.44
CA ILE A 13 26.35 20.48 -17.76
C ILE A 13 26.68 19.38 -16.73
N SER A 14 27.82 19.48 -16.03
CA SER A 14 28.24 18.48 -15.03
C SER A 14 27.44 18.53 -13.71
N PHE A 15 26.70 19.61 -13.46
CA PHE A 15 25.90 19.78 -12.23
C PHE A 15 24.45 19.31 -12.36
N LEU A 16 24.00 18.89 -13.55
CA LEU A 16 22.60 18.54 -13.81
C LEU A 16 22.25 17.06 -13.64
N SER A 17 23.22 16.17 -13.39
CA SER A 17 22.93 14.73 -13.32
C SER A 17 23.72 13.98 -12.24
N CYS A 18 23.89 14.60 -11.07
CA CYS A 18 24.22 13.81 -9.87
C CYS A 18 22.92 13.20 -9.34
N GLU A 19 22.42 12.20 -10.06
CA GLU A 19 21.28 11.43 -9.60
C GLU A 19 21.69 10.71 -8.31
N ARG A 20 21.06 11.05 -7.18
CA ARG A 20 21.34 10.35 -5.93
C ARG A 20 20.95 8.89 -6.08
N GLU A 21 21.89 8.00 -5.82
CA GLU A 21 21.65 6.56 -5.81
C GLU A 21 20.59 6.25 -4.76
N CYS A 22 19.57 5.51 -5.18
CA CYS A 22 18.55 5.03 -4.29
C CYS A 22 19.04 3.84 -3.46
N LYS A 23 19.08 4.00 -2.14
CA LYS A 23 19.44 2.93 -1.19
C LYS A 23 18.22 2.43 -0.43
N LEU A 24 17.21 1.93 -1.16
CA LEU A 24 16.03 1.32 -0.54
C LEU A 24 16.31 -0.16 -0.20
N VAL A 25 16.30 -0.49 1.09
CA VAL A 25 16.27 -1.90 1.53
C VAL A 25 14.88 -2.46 1.23
N PRO A 26 14.76 -3.55 0.43
CA PRO A 26 13.46 -4.12 0.09
C PRO A 26 12.72 -4.63 1.35
N ILE A 27 11.39 -4.71 1.28
CA ILE A 27 10.58 -5.39 2.28
C ILE A 27 11.09 -6.85 2.38
N PRO A 28 11.62 -7.27 3.55
CA PRO A 28 12.12 -8.62 3.73
C PRO A 28 11.06 -9.68 3.38
N SER A 29 11.49 -10.79 2.77
CA SER A 29 10.59 -11.84 2.33
C SER A 29 9.75 -12.42 3.46
N ASN A 30 10.29 -12.50 4.68
CA ASN A 30 9.60 -13.02 5.86
C ASN A 30 8.53 -12.09 6.47
N ILE A 31 8.44 -10.84 6.03
CA ILE A 31 7.49 -9.86 6.60
C ILE A 31 6.15 -9.89 5.88
N PHE A 32 6.16 -10.12 4.58
CA PHE A 32 4.95 -10.26 3.77
C PHE A 32 5.19 -11.30 2.68
N GLN A 33 4.74 -12.52 2.99
CA GLN A 33 4.84 -13.69 2.11
C GLN A 33 3.52 -13.85 1.35
N LEU A 34 3.44 -13.24 0.17
CA LEU A 34 2.26 -13.30 -0.69
C LEU A 34 1.93 -14.74 -1.10
N GLU A 35 2.96 -15.59 -1.25
CA GLU A 35 2.86 -17.01 -1.56
C GLU A 35 2.07 -17.80 -0.50
N ASN A 36 2.18 -17.41 0.77
CA ASN A 36 1.55 -18.09 1.91
C ASN A 36 0.08 -17.71 2.11
N LEU A 37 -0.42 -16.73 1.36
CA LEU A 37 -1.82 -16.37 1.41
C LEU A 37 -2.70 -17.51 0.88
N LYS A 38 -3.76 -17.87 1.62
CA LYS A 38 -4.81 -18.76 1.11
C LYS A 38 -5.47 -18.12 -0.11
N LYS A 39 -5.87 -18.92 -1.09
CA LYS A 39 -6.62 -18.42 -2.27
C LYS A 39 -8.03 -17.95 -1.89
N GLU A 40 -8.60 -18.52 -0.84
CA GLU A 40 -9.96 -18.27 -0.40
C GLU A 40 -10.01 -18.24 1.13
N TYR A 41 -10.86 -17.36 1.65
CA TYR A 41 -11.13 -17.17 3.08
C TYR A 41 -12.63 -17.27 3.30
N VAL A 42 -13.04 -17.90 4.40
CA VAL A 42 -14.44 -17.97 4.77
C VAL A 42 -14.72 -16.92 5.84
N PHE A 43 -15.68 -16.05 5.56
CA PHE A 43 -16.14 -15.01 6.43
C PHE A 43 -17.49 -15.38 7.04
N TYR A 44 -17.63 -15.18 8.33
CA TYR A 44 -18.83 -15.53 9.11
C TYR A 44 -19.46 -14.27 9.70
N SER A 45 -20.78 -14.16 9.62
CA SER A 45 -21.54 -13.13 10.30
C SER A 45 -22.81 -13.75 10.89
N ASN A 46 -22.88 -13.89 12.22
CA ASN A 46 -23.99 -14.46 13.01
C ASN A 46 -24.69 -15.71 12.44
N ILE A 47 -25.43 -15.58 11.35
CA ILE A 47 -26.22 -16.61 10.66
C ILE A 47 -25.78 -16.91 9.21
N GLU A 48 -24.87 -16.11 8.65
CA GLU A 48 -24.44 -16.19 7.25
C GLU A 48 -22.94 -16.49 7.14
N THR A 49 -22.60 -17.11 6.03
CA THR A 49 -21.22 -17.39 5.63
C THR A 49 -21.01 -16.94 4.20
N ILE A 50 -19.85 -16.36 3.92
CA ILE A 50 -19.45 -16.01 2.57
C ILE A 50 -18.00 -16.37 2.31
N SER A 51 -17.74 -16.83 1.10
CA SER A 51 -16.39 -17.01 0.59
C SER A 51 -15.89 -15.70 -0.02
N ALA A 52 -14.67 -15.31 0.36
CA ALA A 52 -13.94 -14.22 -0.27
C ALA A 52 -12.66 -14.77 -0.89
N LYS A 53 -12.31 -14.31 -2.09
CA LYS A 53 -11.20 -14.87 -2.87
C LYS A 53 -10.10 -13.85 -3.07
N ILE A 54 -8.85 -14.27 -2.93
CA ILE A 54 -7.74 -13.47 -3.43
C ILE A 54 -7.73 -13.61 -4.94
N ILE A 55 -7.95 -12.49 -5.62
CA ILE A 55 -8.02 -12.43 -7.09
C ILE A 55 -6.70 -12.00 -7.71
N ASP A 56 -5.84 -11.31 -6.96
CA ASP A 56 -4.52 -10.90 -7.45
C ASP A 56 -3.49 -10.69 -6.34
N ARG A 57 -2.21 -10.72 -6.71
CA ARG A 57 -1.03 -10.52 -5.84
C ARG A 57 0.03 -9.75 -6.61
N TYR A 58 0.57 -8.71 -5.99
CA TYR A 58 1.52 -7.80 -6.62
C TYR A 58 2.77 -7.67 -5.76
N GLU A 59 3.94 -7.74 -6.37
CA GLU A 59 5.20 -7.33 -5.76
C GLU A 59 5.93 -6.44 -6.76
N TYR A 60 6.19 -5.20 -6.35
CA TYR A 60 6.83 -4.21 -7.19
C TYR A 60 7.94 -3.53 -6.42
N TYR A 61 9.09 -3.42 -7.07
CA TYR A 61 10.28 -2.80 -6.50
C TYR A 61 10.85 -1.83 -7.52
N GLU A 62 10.53 -0.55 -7.35
CA GLU A 62 11.02 0.52 -8.22
C GLU A 62 12.06 1.35 -7.50
N LYS A 63 13.22 1.43 -8.14
CA LYS A 63 14.37 2.19 -7.65
C LYS A 63 14.31 3.66 -8.06
N THR A 64 13.34 4.08 -8.87
CA THR A 64 13.31 5.42 -9.49
C THR A 64 11.89 5.88 -9.89
N SER A 65 11.10 6.39 -8.96
CA SER A 65 9.94 7.24 -9.35
C SER A 65 10.37 8.70 -9.37
N PHE A 66 9.93 9.45 -10.39
CA PHE A 66 10.27 10.87 -10.55
C PHE A 66 9.15 11.73 -9.99
N LYS A 67 9.48 12.66 -9.09
CA LYS A 67 8.55 13.70 -8.66
C LYS A 67 9.13 15.09 -8.91
N SER A 68 8.40 15.87 -9.72
CA SER A 68 8.55 17.33 -9.89
C SER A 68 9.74 17.82 -10.76
N PRO A 69 9.75 19.11 -11.17
CA PRO A 69 10.81 19.72 -11.99
C PRO A 69 12.21 19.72 -11.34
N THR A 70 12.34 19.27 -10.09
CA THR A 70 13.61 19.16 -9.35
C THR A 70 14.32 17.80 -9.50
N ASN A 71 13.79 16.84 -10.29
CA ASN A 71 14.39 15.51 -10.51
C ASN A 71 14.72 14.74 -9.21
N ILE A 72 13.87 14.83 -8.19
CA ILE A 72 14.04 14.01 -6.98
C ILE A 72 13.54 12.60 -7.30
N ARG A 73 14.40 11.61 -7.05
CA ARG A 73 14.11 10.18 -7.18
C ARG A 73 13.55 9.67 -5.86
N ASP A 74 12.29 9.25 -5.87
CA ASP A 74 11.70 8.48 -4.80
C ASP A 74 11.81 6.99 -5.13
N CYS A 75 11.93 6.15 -4.11
CA CYS A 75 12.03 4.71 -4.30
C CYS A 75 11.02 4.02 -3.42
N GLU A 76 10.43 2.99 -3.99
CA GLU A 76 9.38 2.25 -3.33
C GLU A 76 9.52 0.75 -3.57
N HIS A 77 9.22 0.01 -2.53
CA HIS A 77 8.88 -1.40 -2.62
C HIS A 77 7.47 -1.51 -2.08
N TYR A 78 6.54 -2.09 -2.82
CA TYR A 78 5.28 -2.53 -2.25
C TYR A 78 4.97 -3.99 -2.59
N LYS A 79 4.27 -4.61 -1.63
CA LYS A 79 3.66 -5.93 -1.76
C LYS A 79 2.19 -5.78 -1.47
N SER A 80 1.34 -6.40 -2.27
CA SER A 80 -0.11 -6.23 -2.17
C SER A 80 -0.88 -7.49 -2.55
N TYR A 81 -2.08 -7.65 -1.99
CA TYR A 81 -3.08 -8.60 -2.49
C TYR A 81 -4.46 -7.95 -2.59
N GLU A 82 -5.25 -8.43 -3.52
CA GLU A 82 -6.63 -7.98 -3.72
C GLU A 82 -7.60 -9.10 -3.34
N LEU A 83 -8.49 -8.82 -2.38
CA LEU A 83 -9.55 -9.71 -1.94
C LEU A 83 -10.89 -9.25 -2.52
N ASP A 84 -11.60 -10.14 -3.22
CA ASP A 84 -12.99 -9.96 -3.59
C ASP A 84 -13.90 -10.42 -2.45
N PHE A 85 -14.63 -9.47 -1.87
CA PHE A 85 -15.63 -9.68 -0.83
C PHE A 85 -16.98 -9.11 -1.31
N LYS A 86 -17.96 -9.99 -1.54
CA LYS A 86 -19.31 -9.60 -2.00
C LYS A 86 -19.32 -8.78 -3.30
N GLY A 87 -18.35 -8.99 -4.18
CA GLY A 87 -18.21 -8.23 -5.44
C GLY A 87 -17.46 -6.91 -5.28
N GLU A 88 -17.03 -6.55 -4.06
CA GLU A 88 -16.15 -5.42 -3.81
C GLU A 88 -14.72 -5.86 -3.57
N LYS A 89 -13.80 -5.08 -4.13
CA LYS A 89 -12.37 -5.33 -4.10
C LYS A 89 -11.75 -4.61 -2.90
N ILE A 90 -10.99 -5.34 -2.10
CA ILE A 90 -10.22 -4.81 -0.97
C ILE A 90 -8.75 -5.04 -1.30
N LEU A 91 -8.01 -3.98 -1.61
CA LEU A 91 -6.58 -4.04 -1.81
C LEU A 91 -5.88 -3.78 -0.49
N VAL A 92 -5.07 -4.73 -0.02
CA VAL A 92 -4.18 -4.55 1.12
C VAL A 92 -2.75 -4.43 0.61
N SER A 93 -2.06 -3.35 0.96
CA SER A 93 -0.68 -3.09 0.53
C SER A 93 0.24 -2.81 1.71
N VAL A 94 1.45 -3.36 1.69
CA VAL A 94 2.54 -2.91 2.54
C VAL A 94 3.56 -2.23 1.63
N ARG A 95 3.85 -0.97 1.90
CA ARG A 95 4.80 -0.14 1.15
C ARG A 95 6.00 0.20 2.03
N LYS A 96 7.16 0.38 1.41
CA LYS A 96 8.38 0.85 2.06
C LYS A 96 9.00 1.93 1.20
N TYR A 97 9.26 3.07 1.83
CA TYR A 97 9.97 4.20 1.26
C TYR A 97 11.36 4.30 1.89
N VAL A 98 12.20 5.20 1.39
CA VAL A 98 13.58 5.40 1.85
C VAL A 98 13.67 5.75 3.35
N SER A 99 12.59 6.24 3.97
CA SER A 99 12.54 6.62 5.40
C SER A 99 12.47 5.46 6.41
N ASP A 100 12.83 4.22 6.03
CA ASP A 100 12.85 3.01 6.88
C ASP A 100 11.54 2.63 7.60
N SER A 101 10.45 3.37 7.40
CA SER A 101 9.12 3.01 7.87
C SER A 101 8.38 2.18 6.83
N LEU A 102 7.66 1.16 7.29
CA LEU A 102 6.62 0.53 6.47
C LEU A 102 5.34 1.37 6.54
N GLU A 103 4.57 1.31 5.48
CA GLU A 103 3.23 1.87 5.42
C GLU A 103 2.26 0.74 5.07
N LEU A 104 1.21 0.57 5.87
CA LEU A 104 0.16 -0.40 5.64
C LEU A 104 -1.08 0.32 5.13
N ASP A 105 -1.55 -0.08 3.97
CA ASP A 105 -2.63 0.58 3.23
C ASP A 105 -3.79 -0.39 2.96
N VAL A 106 -5.02 0.12 3.05
CA VAL A 106 -6.25 -0.60 2.68
C VAL A 106 -7.12 0.26 1.77
N LEU A 107 -7.16 -0.09 0.48
CA LEU A 107 -8.09 0.50 -0.47
C LEU A 107 -9.33 -0.39 -0.57
N ALA A 108 -10.36 0.01 0.16
CA ALA A 108 -11.67 -0.65 0.18
C ALA A 108 -12.84 0.34 0.14
N PHE A 109 -12.57 1.62 0.34
CA PHE A 109 -13.58 2.64 0.62
C PHE A 109 -13.71 3.54 -0.60
N GLY A 110 -14.76 3.35 -1.40
CA GLY A 110 -15.07 4.05 -2.67
C GLY A 110 -14.22 5.26 -3.07
N ASN A 111 -14.83 6.42 -3.23
CA ASN A 111 -14.10 7.67 -3.49
C ASN A 111 -14.11 8.52 -2.22
N CYS A 112 -12.94 8.84 -1.69
CA CYS A 112 -12.79 9.67 -0.50
C CYS A 112 -11.96 10.92 -0.82
N ILE A 113 -12.30 12.06 -0.21
CA ILE A 113 -11.52 13.30 -0.34
C ILE A 113 -10.20 13.17 0.42
N ASN A 114 -10.26 12.61 1.63
CA ASN A 114 -9.11 12.13 2.36
C ASN A 114 -9.12 10.61 2.35
N LEU A 115 -8.01 9.98 2.00
CA LEU A 115 -7.88 8.52 2.10
C LEU A 115 -7.40 8.19 3.52
N PRO A 116 -8.24 7.67 4.45
CA PRO A 116 -7.78 7.15 5.73
C PRO A 116 -7.19 5.73 5.56
N SER A 117 -6.58 5.47 4.41
CA SER A 117 -6.22 4.14 4.00
C SER A 117 -4.82 3.76 4.48
N GLU A 118 -3.93 4.72 4.72
CA GLU A 118 -2.52 4.47 5.01
C GLU A 118 -2.17 4.67 6.50
N LYS A 119 -1.43 3.70 7.06
CA LYS A 119 -0.87 3.78 8.41
C LYS A 119 0.63 3.54 8.37
N LYS A 120 1.39 4.51 8.88
CA LYS A 120 2.82 4.31 9.15
C LYS A 120 2.98 3.32 10.30
N ILE A 121 3.72 2.24 10.05
CA ILE A 121 3.96 1.19 11.02
C ILE A 121 5.45 0.87 11.10
N PRO A 122 6.01 0.72 12.31
CA PRO A 122 7.35 0.16 12.45
C PRO A 122 7.38 -1.27 11.91
N GLU A 123 8.43 -1.61 11.18
CA GLU A 123 8.60 -2.94 10.54
C GLU A 123 8.37 -4.11 11.51
N LYS A 124 8.88 -3.97 12.75
CA LYS A 124 8.72 -4.95 13.83
C LYS A 124 7.25 -5.17 14.24
N GLU A 125 6.40 -4.15 14.17
CA GLU A 125 4.99 -4.29 14.57
C GLU A 125 4.20 -5.18 13.60
N LEU A 126 4.57 -5.16 12.32
CA LEU A 126 3.94 -6.00 11.30
C LEU A 126 4.20 -7.49 11.60
N LEU A 127 5.43 -7.83 12.01
CA LEU A 127 5.85 -9.17 12.44
C LEU A 127 5.19 -9.64 13.75
N LEU A 128 4.81 -8.70 14.63
CA LEU A 128 4.12 -9.00 15.88
C LEU A 128 2.62 -9.24 15.69
N HIS A 129 2.13 -9.22 14.45
CA HIS A 129 0.72 -9.49 14.11
C HIS A 129 -0.24 -8.59 14.91
N LYS A 130 0.12 -7.30 15.07
CA LYS A 130 -0.71 -6.29 15.73
C LYS A 130 -2.00 -6.05 14.93
N LEU A 131 -3.06 -5.62 15.63
CA LEU A 131 -4.32 -5.25 14.98
C LEU A 131 -4.27 -3.83 14.42
N TYR A 132 -4.74 -3.67 13.19
CA TYR A 132 -4.85 -2.37 12.51
C TYR A 132 -6.27 -2.18 11.99
N THR A 133 -6.93 -1.12 12.44
CA THR A 133 -8.30 -0.77 12.02
C THR A 133 -8.29 0.31 10.97
N PHE A 134 -8.84 0.02 9.80
CA PHE A 134 -9.10 1.00 8.74
C PHE A 134 -10.61 1.22 8.70
N GLU A 135 -11.04 2.46 8.81
CA GLU A 135 -12.46 2.81 8.84
C GLU A 135 -12.71 3.93 7.84
N ARG A 136 -13.82 3.83 7.13
CA ARG A 136 -14.25 4.79 6.14
C ARG A 136 -14.56 6.12 6.83
N ASP A 137 -13.91 7.19 6.38
CA ASP A 137 -14.21 8.54 6.84
C ASP A 137 -15.60 8.99 6.37
N SER A 138 -16.16 9.98 7.07
CA SER A 138 -17.51 10.50 6.80
C SER A 138 -17.64 11.24 5.47
N ASP A 139 -16.53 11.68 4.88
CA ASP A 139 -16.44 12.41 3.60
C ASP A 139 -16.28 11.48 2.39
N CYS A 140 -16.11 10.17 2.61
CA CYS A 140 -16.15 9.18 1.55
C CYS A 140 -17.56 9.10 0.96
N ASP A 141 -17.67 9.07 -0.37
CA ASP A 141 -18.95 8.93 -1.07
C ASP A 141 -19.65 7.64 -0.59
N SER A 142 -20.64 7.83 0.28
CA SER A 142 -21.35 6.75 0.96
C SER A 142 -22.18 5.86 0.02
N SER A 143 -22.32 6.26 -1.24
CA SER A 143 -23.25 5.65 -2.19
C SER A 143 -22.73 4.37 -2.86
N ASN A 144 -21.41 4.13 -2.89
CA ASN A 144 -20.84 3.11 -3.78
C ASN A 144 -20.13 1.92 -3.11
N SER A 145 -19.72 2.02 -1.84
CA SER A 145 -19.08 0.91 -1.14
C SER A 145 -19.90 0.40 0.04
N ILE A 146 -20.10 -0.91 0.11
CA ILE A 146 -20.66 -1.61 1.25
C ILE A 146 -19.65 -1.75 2.38
N ILE A 147 -18.36 -1.52 2.15
CA ILE A 147 -17.32 -1.66 3.17
C ILE A 147 -17.23 -0.38 4.00
N LYS A 148 -17.37 -0.54 5.31
CA LYS A 148 -17.25 0.57 6.28
C LYS A 148 -15.97 0.46 7.09
N LYS A 149 -15.56 -0.74 7.47
CA LYS A 149 -14.36 -0.96 8.30
C LYS A 149 -13.68 -2.27 7.94
N VAL A 150 -12.35 -2.27 7.94
CA VAL A 150 -11.51 -3.45 7.75
C VAL A 150 -10.53 -3.53 8.91
N ILE A 151 -10.42 -4.70 9.52
CA ILE A 151 -9.44 -4.96 10.59
C ILE A 151 -8.42 -5.96 10.07
N LEU A 152 -7.16 -5.55 10.06
CA LEU A 152 -6.02 -6.40 9.74
C LEU A 152 -5.37 -6.91 11.02
N LYS A 153 -4.82 -8.13 10.98
CA LYS A 153 -3.85 -8.64 11.95
C LYS A 153 -2.52 -8.82 11.21
N GLY A 154 -1.55 -7.96 11.51
CA GLY A 154 -0.44 -7.73 10.59
C GLY A 154 -0.99 -7.16 9.28
N TYR A 155 -0.82 -7.89 8.18
CA TYR A 155 -1.35 -7.55 6.85
C TYR A 155 -2.59 -8.40 6.46
N LEU A 156 -3.04 -9.33 7.30
CA LEU A 156 -4.14 -10.23 6.97
C LEU A 156 -5.49 -9.68 7.42
N ILE A 157 -6.48 -9.64 6.52
CA ILE A 157 -7.85 -9.28 6.88
C ILE A 157 -8.40 -10.32 7.86
N THR A 158 -8.84 -9.84 9.03
CA THR A 158 -9.49 -10.66 10.07
C THR A 158 -10.96 -10.33 10.23
N SER A 159 -11.36 -9.10 9.93
CA SER A 159 -12.75 -8.67 10.04
C SER A 159 -13.07 -7.59 9.02
N ILE A 160 -14.30 -7.62 8.50
CA ILE A 160 -14.89 -6.62 7.63
C ILE A 160 -16.24 -6.21 8.24
N THR A 161 -16.48 -4.92 8.45
CA THR A 161 -17.80 -4.40 8.82
C THR A 161 -18.38 -3.64 7.64
N THR A 162 -19.63 -3.95 7.29
CA THR A 162 -20.33 -3.29 6.20
C THR A 162 -21.04 -2.00 6.64
N SER A 163 -21.51 -1.20 5.69
CA SER A 163 -22.31 0.02 5.91
C SER A 163 -23.58 -0.23 6.73
N GLU A 164 -24.14 -1.45 6.67
CA GLU A 164 -25.27 -1.91 7.47
C GLU A 164 -24.88 -2.31 8.91
N ASN A 165 -23.66 -2.01 9.34
CA ASN A 165 -23.05 -2.43 10.61
C ASN A 165 -22.96 -3.95 10.81
N LYS A 166 -23.07 -4.74 9.73
CA LYS A 166 -22.87 -6.19 9.78
C LYS A 166 -21.38 -6.50 9.79
N THR A 167 -20.92 -7.23 10.81
CA THR A 167 -19.51 -7.63 10.94
C THR A 167 -19.29 -9.06 10.50
N TRP A 168 -18.24 -9.27 9.72
CA TRP A 168 -17.82 -10.53 9.11
C TRP A 168 -16.42 -10.88 9.58
N ILE A 169 -16.23 -12.07 10.14
CA ILE A 169 -14.95 -12.51 10.72
C ILE A 169 -14.36 -13.63 9.86
N ALA A 170 -13.08 -13.50 9.49
CA ALA A 170 -12.35 -14.51 8.72
C ALA A 170 -11.93 -15.71 9.60
N LYS A 171 -12.01 -16.93 9.07
CA LYS A 171 -11.40 -18.15 9.63
C LYS A 171 -10.53 -18.87 8.61
#